data_AF-F5VSP5-F1
#
_entry.id   AF-F5VSP5-F1
#
_cell.length_a   1.000
_cell.length_b   1.000
_cell.length_c   1.000
_cell.angle_alpha   90.00
_cell.angle_beta   90.00
_cell.angle_gamma   90.00
#
_symmetry.space_group_name_H-M   'P 1'
#
loop_
_entity.id
_entity.type
_entity.pdbx_description
1 polymer ?
#
loop_
_entity_poly.entity_id
_entity_poly.type
_entity_poly.pdbx_seq_one_letter_code
_entity_poly.pdbx_strand_id
1 'polypeptide(L)'
;MTQYNQNFFFFTTRNNRYNHELGEEKSFFLTNLSDSIIQSSLIRLWEYSKFPKAYLELFRNPLLYKIGKTILTDRQNKELLNRTQIFTEYFEKNYRYKNSYSELSLHETLNLFGKFSYENFNQSSFTYSEVDKIISAYPVSTPNKRNLIDYFINFGIFSTSDRITFSHKLFKEFCAAYYITNNLIVSSDTALLEKLIHNEEWREVVIFISGLFSTIEEQDKFLDFILQHNLPLYVECVNSKNDLLRSNGITDFSREDNVERILSEILKTYKFIVENYFSSISEQFEPFIMENCRLESKIGIAGGMEENTLYYWFDIVDKGVPDVKIISAELLSQAIQEYQATIFFKTTQMVQRSTNLELSGLIGDSGRKIAIDIIKDNLKTILEKKSLPASNYILCELLKEIKNKLPWLKDIDEISLMSKNVRKRIDEILQDCPEVASYTTSEGVELFSLNKLITILLQSDVDYRSFVIPDRDREYSESNGLVMNLYSTKRKIKIVETFLNFAEASYLEMVKYNFPNIYRYFSKIQDMPYKLLVTYKDDERNPWIGYYHVAYSGDKNLIEVSLGDLSKCYEKYMMKYYKAITL
;
A
#
# COMPACT_ATOMS: atom_id res chain seq x y z
N MET A 1 22.18 -3.08 38.89
CA MET A 1 21.04 -3.40 38.02
C MET A 1 20.23 -4.64 38.47
N THR A 2 20.34 -5.08 39.73
CA THR A 2 19.66 -6.30 40.23
C THR A 2 18.26 -6.07 40.81
N GLN A 3 17.81 -4.81 40.92
CA GLN A 3 16.60 -4.45 41.68
C GLN A 3 15.29 -4.50 40.86
N TYR A 4 15.37 -4.77 39.54
CA TYR A 4 14.22 -4.72 38.63
C TYR A 4 13.90 -6.06 37.94
N ASN A 5 14.59 -7.15 38.28
CA ASN A 5 14.43 -8.46 37.62
C ASN A 5 13.05 -9.12 37.83
N GLN A 6 12.21 -8.58 38.72
CA GLN A 6 10.84 -9.08 38.98
C GLN A 6 9.74 -8.10 38.53
N ASN A 7 10.11 -6.94 37.98
CA ASN A 7 9.14 -5.93 37.58
C ASN A 7 8.68 -6.17 36.14
N PHE A 8 7.36 -6.12 35.94
CA PHE A 8 6.78 -6.08 34.60
C PHE A 8 6.69 -4.62 34.14
N PHE A 9 7.23 -4.34 32.97
CA PHE A 9 7.15 -3.02 32.35
C PHE A 9 6.21 -3.08 31.14
N PHE A 10 5.33 -2.09 31.05
CA PHE A 10 4.44 -1.93 29.91
C PHE A 10 4.83 -0.65 29.16
N PHE A 11 5.27 -0.82 27.93
CA PHE A 11 5.60 0.28 27.04
C PHE A 11 4.53 0.40 25.96
N THR A 12 3.97 1.59 25.77
CA THR A 12 3.02 1.89 24.70
C THR A 12 3.69 2.78 23.66
N THR A 13 3.59 2.42 22.39
CA THR A 13 4.15 3.20 21.29
C THR A 13 3.23 3.11 20.07
N ARG A 14 3.30 4.11 19.18
CA ARG A 14 2.58 4.08 17.88
C ARG A 14 3.12 2.97 16.98
N ASN A 15 4.45 2.87 16.88
CA ASN A 15 5.17 1.81 16.17
C ASN A 15 6.27 1.28 17.11
N ASN A 16 6.51 -0.03 17.14
CA ASN A 16 7.61 -0.57 17.95
C ASN A 16 8.94 -0.09 17.33
N ARG A 17 9.57 0.91 17.98
CA ARG A 17 10.87 1.47 17.60
C ARG A 17 12.03 0.80 18.32
N TYR A 18 11.72 -0.03 19.32
CA TYR A 18 12.72 -0.58 20.22
C TYR A 18 13.34 -1.86 19.68
N ASN A 19 12.88 -2.45 18.56
CA ASN A 19 13.60 -3.52 17.81
C ASN A 19 14.31 -4.57 18.68
N HIS A 20 13.65 -5.13 19.68
CA HIS A 20 14.20 -6.12 20.64
C HIS A 20 15.22 -5.58 21.67
N GLU A 21 15.44 -4.26 21.75
CA GLU A 21 16.26 -3.58 22.75
C GLU A 21 15.70 -3.72 24.18
N LEU A 22 14.42 -4.08 24.35
CA LEU A 22 13.80 -4.30 25.67
C LEU A 22 13.77 -5.78 26.09
N GLY A 23 14.45 -6.67 25.35
CA GLY A 23 14.58 -8.09 25.68
C GLY A 23 13.43 -8.96 25.12
N GLU A 24 13.05 -10.03 25.85
CA GLU A 24 11.92 -10.91 25.49
C GLU A 24 10.58 -10.15 25.63
N GLU A 25 10.19 -9.43 24.57
CA GLU A 25 8.98 -8.62 24.54
C GLU A 25 7.74 -9.44 24.15
N LYS A 26 6.72 -9.49 25.01
CA LYS A 26 5.35 -9.82 24.57
C LYS A 26 4.71 -8.56 23.97
N SER A 27 4.61 -8.54 22.65
CA SER A 27 3.96 -7.44 21.92
C SER A 27 2.45 -7.65 21.83
N PHE A 28 1.68 -6.61 22.17
CA PHE A 28 0.22 -6.57 22.01
C PHE A 28 -0.16 -5.41 21.10
N PHE A 29 -1.08 -5.64 20.17
CA PHE A 29 -1.62 -4.60 19.29
C PHE A 29 -3.02 -4.23 19.75
N LEU A 30 -3.22 -2.94 20.04
CA LEU A 30 -4.56 -2.42 20.30
C LEU A 30 -5.33 -2.39 18.97
N THR A 31 -6.43 -3.13 18.91
CA THR A 31 -7.29 -3.17 17.73
C THR A 31 -8.20 -1.95 17.67
N ASN A 32 -8.58 -1.60 16.45
CA ASN A 32 -9.57 -0.55 16.19
C ASN A 32 -10.93 -0.85 16.85
N LEU A 33 -11.75 0.19 17.05
CA LEU A 33 -13.15 0.00 17.45
C LEU A 33 -13.90 -0.80 16.38
N SER A 34 -14.73 -1.75 16.79
CA SER A 34 -15.53 -2.51 15.84
C SER A 34 -16.65 -1.66 15.25
N ASP A 35 -16.98 -1.90 13.98
CA ASP A 35 -18.06 -1.21 13.29
C ASP A 35 -19.40 -1.37 14.03
N SER A 36 -19.63 -2.52 14.70
CA SER A 36 -20.82 -2.79 15.52
C SER A 36 -20.94 -1.88 16.75
N ILE A 37 -19.83 -1.58 17.43
CA ILE A 37 -19.82 -0.68 18.60
C ILE A 37 -20.10 0.76 18.14
N ILE A 38 -19.47 1.18 17.04
CA ILE A 38 -19.64 2.52 16.47
C ILE A 38 -21.10 2.70 16.04
N GLN A 39 -21.64 1.77 15.24
CA GLN A 39 -23.01 1.81 14.75
C GLN A 39 -24.03 1.81 15.89
N SER A 40 -23.95 0.87 16.83
CA SER A 40 -24.92 0.77 17.93
C SER A 40 -24.96 2.04 18.79
N SER A 41 -23.83 2.69 19.02
CA SER A 41 -23.82 3.94 19.78
C SER A 41 -24.21 5.16 18.95
N LEU A 42 -23.97 5.20 17.63
CA LEU A 42 -24.41 6.31 16.79
C LEU A 42 -25.89 6.22 16.46
N ILE A 43 -26.43 5.02 16.21
CA ILE A 43 -27.87 4.77 16.02
C ILE A 43 -28.67 5.31 17.22
N ARG A 44 -28.19 5.06 18.44
CA ARG A 44 -28.81 5.57 19.67
C ARG A 44 -28.79 7.09 19.80
N LEU A 45 -27.84 7.77 19.16
CA LEU A 45 -27.72 9.22 19.20
C LEU A 45 -28.50 9.90 18.07
N TRP A 46 -28.66 9.23 16.94
CA TRP A 46 -29.08 9.86 15.68
C TRP A 46 -30.36 9.28 15.07
N GLU A 47 -30.95 8.22 15.62
CA GLU A 47 -32.17 7.57 15.11
C GLU A 47 -32.10 7.10 13.62
N TYR A 48 -30.91 7.04 13.02
CA TYR A 48 -30.68 6.59 11.64
C TYR A 48 -30.20 5.14 11.58
N SER A 49 -30.67 4.39 10.57
CA SER A 49 -30.40 2.96 10.42
C SER A 49 -29.13 2.60 9.63
N LYS A 50 -28.53 3.51 8.85
CA LYS A 50 -27.29 3.25 8.08
C LYS A 50 -26.37 4.48 8.00
N PHE A 51 -25.11 4.30 8.38
CA PHE A 51 -24.05 5.31 8.31
C PHE A 51 -23.16 5.08 7.07
N PRO A 52 -22.63 6.14 6.42
CA PRO A 52 -21.65 5.98 5.35
C PRO A 52 -20.42 5.19 5.82
N LYS A 53 -19.90 4.29 4.98
CA LYS A 53 -18.72 3.46 5.30
C LYS A 53 -17.51 4.31 5.70
N ALA A 54 -17.29 5.43 5.02
CA ALA A 54 -16.17 6.33 5.31
C ALA A 54 -16.18 6.88 6.77
N TYR A 55 -17.35 7.11 7.37
CA TYR A 55 -17.43 7.51 8.77
C TYR A 55 -17.10 6.36 9.74
N LEU A 56 -17.52 5.13 9.39
CA LEU A 56 -17.14 3.95 10.18
C LEU A 56 -15.63 3.77 10.16
N GLU A 57 -15.00 3.91 8.99
CA GLU A 57 -13.55 3.86 8.85
C GLU A 57 -12.84 4.94 9.68
N LEU A 58 -13.36 6.17 9.67
CA LEU A 58 -12.80 7.27 10.45
C LEU A 58 -12.94 7.06 11.96
N PHE A 59 -14.09 6.56 12.41
CA PHE A 59 -14.42 6.35 13.82
C PHE A 59 -13.91 5.04 14.41
N ARG A 60 -13.24 4.20 13.61
CA ARG A 60 -12.39 3.11 14.13
C ARG A 60 -11.32 3.63 15.08
N ASN A 61 -10.88 4.88 14.91
CA ASN A 61 -10.04 5.58 15.87
C ASN A 61 -10.87 6.11 17.05
N PRO A 62 -10.60 5.68 18.31
CA PRO A 62 -11.38 6.09 19.47
C PRO A 62 -11.43 7.59 19.73
N LEU A 63 -10.35 8.33 19.43
CA LEU A 63 -10.33 9.78 19.61
C LEU A 63 -11.20 10.47 18.58
N LEU A 64 -11.06 10.11 17.30
CA LEU A 64 -11.89 10.66 16.22
C LEU A 64 -13.37 10.37 16.47
N TYR A 65 -13.68 9.18 16.98
CA TYR A 65 -15.02 8.83 17.42
C TYR A 65 -15.53 9.72 18.56
N LYS A 66 -14.72 9.95 19.61
CA LYS A 66 -15.08 10.83 20.73
C LYS A 66 -15.33 12.28 20.29
N ILE A 67 -14.42 12.82 19.46
CA ILE A 67 -14.55 14.17 18.89
C ILE A 67 -15.77 14.23 17.97
N GLY A 68 -15.91 13.23 17.10
CA GLY A 68 -17.03 13.03 16.19
C GLY A 68 -18.37 13.11 16.91
N LYS A 69 -18.59 12.30 17.96
CA LYS A 69 -19.82 12.37 18.78
C LYS A 69 -20.12 13.77 19.29
N THR A 70 -19.09 14.52 19.68
CA THR A 70 -19.26 15.86 20.22
C THR A 70 -19.69 16.85 19.14
N ILE A 71 -19.14 16.80 17.93
CA ILE A 71 -19.51 17.73 16.85
C ILE A 71 -20.83 17.34 16.18
N LEU A 72 -21.11 16.04 16.13
CA LEU A 72 -22.23 15.45 15.42
C LEU A 72 -23.57 15.54 16.17
N THR A 73 -23.60 15.79 17.48
CA THR A 73 -24.88 15.98 18.21
C THR A 73 -25.69 17.19 17.75
N ASP A 74 -25.03 18.23 17.22
CA ASP A 74 -25.68 19.52 16.95
C ASP A 74 -25.92 19.75 15.44
N ARG A 75 -25.32 18.94 14.57
CA ARG A 75 -25.44 19.10 13.12
C ARG A 75 -26.66 18.36 12.60
N GLN A 76 -27.66 19.10 12.12
CA GLN A 76 -28.72 18.55 11.27
C GLN A 76 -28.17 18.07 9.90
N ASN A 77 -26.99 18.55 9.51
CA ASN A 77 -26.37 18.28 8.22
C ASN A 77 -25.59 16.97 8.19
N LYS A 78 -25.97 16.10 7.25
CA LYS A 78 -25.44 14.76 6.96
C LYS A 78 -24.10 14.76 6.21
N GLU A 79 -23.32 15.83 6.31
CA GLU A 79 -22.10 15.98 5.51
C GLU A 79 -21.00 15.04 6.01
N LEU A 80 -20.32 14.38 5.08
CA LEU A 80 -19.19 13.52 5.39
C LEU A 80 -17.96 14.39 5.68
N LEU A 81 -17.52 14.41 6.95
CA LEU A 81 -16.33 15.13 7.37
C LEU A 81 -15.11 14.22 7.28
N ASN A 82 -14.04 14.70 6.67
CA ASN A 82 -12.73 14.05 6.71
C ASN A 82 -12.05 14.26 8.07
N ARG A 83 -10.89 13.61 8.25
CA ARG A 83 -10.11 13.66 9.48
C ARG A 83 -9.81 15.09 9.96
N THR A 84 -9.35 15.95 9.07
CA THR A 84 -8.94 17.32 9.39
C THR A 84 -10.16 18.19 9.70
N GLN A 85 -11.22 18.08 8.91
CA GLN A 85 -12.47 18.80 9.11
C GLN A 85 -13.09 18.49 10.47
N ILE A 86 -13.04 17.23 10.95
CA ILE A 86 -13.51 16.89 12.30
C ILE A 86 -12.80 17.71 13.39
N PHE A 87 -11.49 17.93 13.24
CA PHE A 87 -10.75 18.79 14.17
C PHE A 87 -11.14 20.25 14.00
N THR A 88 -11.16 20.78 12.77
CA THR A 88 -11.58 22.17 12.50
C THR A 88 -12.95 22.47 13.13
N GLU A 89 -13.93 21.60 12.92
CA GLU A 89 -15.27 21.70 13.48
C GLU A 89 -15.30 21.60 15.00
N TYR A 90 -14.47 20.73 15.58
CA TYR A 90 -14.35 20.63 17.03
C TYR A 90 -13.79 21.91 17.64
N PHE A 91 -12.79 22.52 17.00
CA PHE A 91 -12.24 23.80 17.44
C PHE A 91 -13.24 24.94 17.26
N GLU A 92 -13.93 25.02 16.12
CA GLU A 92 -15.00 26.00 15.91
C GLU A 92 -16.11 25.89 16.95
N LYS A 93 -16.58 24.67 17.20
CA LYS A 93 -17.63 24.39 18.18
C LYS A 93 -17.19 24.81 19.58
N ASN A 94 -16.03 24.35 20.04
CA ASN A 94 -15.53 24.72 21.37
C ASN A 94 -15.29 26.22 21.49
N TYR A 95 -14.80 26.87 20.43
CA TYR A 95 -14.65 28.32 20.40
C TYR A 95 -16.00 28.98 20.64
N ARG A 96 -17.05 28.67 19.87
CA ARG A 96 -18.40 29.26 20.05
C ARG A 96 -18.98 29.05 21.44
N TYR A 97 -18.86 27.85 22.02
CA TYR A 97 -19.48 27.51 23.31
C TYR A 97 -18.66 27.94 24.53
N LYS A 98 -17.34 28.13 24.39
CA LYS A 98 -16.43 28.43 25.49
C LYS A 98 -15.74 29.79 25.33
N ASN A 99 -16.16 30.62 24.37
CA ASN A 99 -15.52 31.93 24.08
C ASN A 99 -15.67 32.97 25.18
N SER A 100 -16.31 32.65 26.30
CA SER A 100 -16.53 33.59 27.42
C SER A 100 -15.23 34.16 28.01
N TYR A 101 -14.05 33.69 27.57
CA TYR A 101 -12.74 34.04 28.12
C TYR A 101 -11.72 34.60 27.11
N SER A 102 -12.04 34.75 25.81
CA SER A 102 -11.07 35.19 24.80
C SER A 102 -11.56 36.39 23.97
N GLU A 103 -10.70 37.40 23.85
CA GLU A 103 -10.86 38.54 22.93
C GLU A 103 -10.28 38.26 21.52
N LEU A 104 -9.55 37.15 21.36
CA LEU A 104 -8.95 36.73 20.09
C LEU A 104 -9.97 36.05 19.20
N SER A 105 -9.88 36.30 17.89
CA SER A 105 -10.58 35.49 16.89
C SER A 105 -10.13 34.03 16.93
N LEU A 106 -10.94 33.14 16.36
CA LEU A 106 -10.58 31.72 16.24
C LEU A 106 -9.26 31.54 15.48
N HIS A 107 -9.04 32.30 14.42
CA HIS A 107 -7.82 32.23 13.61
C HIS A 107 -6.58 32.64 14.41
N GLU A 108 -6.64 33.77 15.12
CA GLU A 108 -5.54 34.22 15.98
C GLU A 108 -5.25 33.23 17.11
N THR A 109 -6.31 32.65 17.68
CA THR A 109 -6.21 31.61 18.72
C THR A 109 -5.50 30.38 18.17
N LEU A 110 -5.92 29.85 17.01
CA LEU A 110 -5.32 28.68 16.38
C LEU A 110 -3.90 28.93 15.91
N ASN A 111 -3.57 30.13 15.43
CA ASN A 111 -2.20 30.50 15.08
C ASN A 111 -1.28 30.54 16.30
N LEU A 112 -1.75 31.10 17.41
CA LEU A 112 -1.00 31.11 18.66
C LEU A 112 -0.71 29.68 19.15
N PHE A 113 -1.74 28.84 19.16
CA PHE A 113 -1.62 27.42 19.50
C PHE A 113 -0.67 26.68 18.57
N GLY A 114 -0.80 26.93 17.28
CA GLY A 114 -0.02 26.25 16.27
C GLY A 114 1.44 26.65 16.32
N LYS A 115 1.74 27.94 16.56
CA LYS A 115 3.11 28.41 16.76
C LYS A 115 3.75 27.74 17.98
N PHE A 116 3.05 27.72 19.11
CA PHE A 116 3.49 27.01 20.31
C PHE A 116 3.77 25.54 20.04
N SER A 117 2.84 24.87 19.33
CA SER A 117 2.93 23.44 19.00
C SER A 117 4.09 23.12 18.06
N TYR A 118 4.34 24.00 17.08
CA TYR A 118 5.41 23.88 16.09
C TYR A 118 6.79 24.08 16.73
N GLU A 119 6.99 25.17 17.49
CA GLU A 119 8.29 25.50 18.10
C GLU A 119 8.68 24.48 19.18
N ASN A 120 7.70 23.92 19.89
CA ASN A 120 7.93 22.99 21.00
C ASN A 120 7.52 21.55 20.64
N PHE A 121 7.59 21.15 19.37
CA PHE A 121 7.04 19.88 18.90
C PHE A 121 7.62 18.64 19.59
N ASN A 122 8.91 18.67 19.94
CA ASN A 122 9.58 17.54 20.58
C ASN A 122 9.39 17.50 22.11
N GLN A 123 8.86 18.57 22.71
CA GLN A 123 8.64 18.64 24.15
C GLN A 123 7.29 18.02 24.55
N SER A 124 7.31 17.10 25.50
CA SER A 124 6.12 16.34 25.93
C SER A 124 5.29 17.03 27.01
N SER A 125 5.91 17.84 27.87
CA SER A 125 5.27 18.48 29.01
C SER A 125 5.95 19.79 29.43
N PHE A 126 5.17 20.68 30.03
CA PHE A 126 5.61 22.03 30.41
C PHE A 126 5.17 22.36 31.83
N THR A 127 5.92 23.21 32.52
CA THR A 127 5.47 23.86 33.75
C THR A 127 4.59 25.07 33.42
N TYR A 128 3.73 25.49 34.35
CA TYR A 128 2.93 26.70 34.18
C TYR A 128 3.79 27.93 33.86
N SER A 129 4.94 28.09 34.53
CA SER A 129 5.86 29.20 34.28
C SER A 129 6.51 29.16 32.89
N GLU A 130 6.77 27.98 32.34
CA GLU A 130 7.31 27.86 30.98
C GLU A 130 6.25 28.27 29.95
N VAL A 131 5.03 27.76 30.10
CA VAL A 131 3.91 28.12 29.22
C VAL A 131 3.61 29.62 29.29
N ASP A 132 3.57 30.20 30.49
CA ASP A 132 3.33 31.63 30.69
C ASP A 132 4.42 32.50 30.04
N LYS A 133 5.70 32.12 30.17
CA LYS A 133 6.82 32.80 29.48
C LYS A 133 6.70 32.72 27.96
N ILE A 134 6.41 31.54 27.41
CA ILE A 134 6.33 31.32 25.96
C ILE A 134 5.14 32.09 25.38
N ILE A 135 3.96 31.99 26.00
CA ILE A 135 2.77 32.74 25.56
C ILE A 135 3.00 34.24 25.69
N SER A 136 3.66 34.68 26.76
CA SER A 136 3.95 36.09 26.99
C SER A 136 4.93 36.68 25.99
N ALA A 137 5.78 35.87 25.35
CA ALA A 137 6.70 36.32 24.32
C ALA A 137 6.01 36.57 22.96
N TYR A 138 4.79 36.06 22.75
CA TYR A 138 4.08 36.30 21.50
C TYR A 138 3.49 37.72 21.46
N PRO A 139 3.63 38.43 20.32
CA PRO A 139 3.07 39.76 20.12
C PRO A 139 1.57 39.65 19.87
N VAL A 140 0.82 39.32 20.92
CA VAL A 140 -0.65 39.29 20.89
C VAL A 140 -1.14 40.64 21.42
N SER A 141 -2.06 41.29 20.70
CA SER A 141 -2.62 42.61 21.01
C SER A 141 -3.53 42.65 22.24
N THR A 142 -3.72 41.54 22.95
CA THR A 142 -4.68 41.42 24.06
C THR A 142 -4.05 41.69 25.44
N PRO A 143 -4.78 42.39 26.34
CA PRO A 143 -4.27 42.84 27.63
C PRO A 143 -4.18 41.76 28.72
N ASN A 144 -4.71 40.54 28.54
CA ASN A 144 -4.82 39.55 29.63
C ASN A 144 -4.33 38.13 29.28
N LYS A 145 -3.01 37.93 29.34
CA LYS A 145 -2.30 36.70 28.95
C LYS A 145 -2.58 35.49 29.86
N ARG A 146 -2.91 35.72 31.15
CA ARG A 146 -3.22 34.66 32.12
C ARG A 146 -4.53 33.93 31.78
N ASN A 147 -5.49 34.62 31.17
CA ASN A 147 -6.75 34.05 30.70
C ASN A 147 -6.55 33.06 29.53
N LEU A 148 -5.46 33.18 28.75
CA LEU A 148 -5.19 32.29 27.62
C LEU A 148 -4.86 30.86 28.07
N ILE A 149 -4.07 30.69 29.13
CA ILE A 149 -3.73 29.34 29.66
C ILE A 149 -4.98 28.66 30.22
N ASP A 150 -5.79 29.39 31.01
CA ASP A 150 -7.04 28.86 31.57
C ASP A 150 -8.04 28.55 30.44
N TYR A 151 -8.08 29.39 29.40
CA TYR A 151 -8.84 29.11 28.18
C TYR A 151 -8.37 27.81 27.52
N PHE A 152 -7.06 27.57 27.42
CA PHE A 152 -6.49 26.37 26.81
C PHE A 152 -6.83 25.08 27.58
N ILE A 153 -6.85 25.16 28.91
CA ILE A 153 -7.26 24.06 29.79
C ILE A 153 -8.77 23.80 29.63
N ASN A 154 -9.58 24.86 29.68
CA ASN A 154 -11.04 24.77 29.54
C ASN A 154 -11.49 24.28 28.15
N PHE A 155 -10.70 24.55 27.12
CA PHE A 155 -10.94 24.03 25.76
C PHE A 155 -10.79 22.50 25.67
N GLY A 156 -10.08 21.87 26.62
CA GLY A 156 -9.83 20.43 26.67
C GLY A 156 -8.65 19.97 25.79
N ILE A 157 -7.84 20.92 25.31
CA ILE A 157 -6.63 20.64 24.52
C ILE A 157 -5.46 20.27 25.44
N PHE A 158 -5.39 20.89 26.61
CA PHE A 158 -4.41 20.54 27.64
C PHE A 158 -5.04 19.74 28.77
N SER A 159 -4.25 18.84 29.35
CA SER A 159 -4.48 18.20 30.63
C SER A 159 -3.52 18.77 31.66
N THR A 160 -4.04 19.05 32.85
CA THR A 160 -3.28 19.59 33.97
C THR A 160 -3.18 18.54 35.08
N SER A 161 -1.94 18.27 35.47
CA SER A 161 -1.61 17.54 36.71
C SER A 161 -0.49 18.34 37.39
N ASP A 162 0.69 17.76 37.59
CA ASP A 162 1.88 18.48 38.05
C ASP A 162 2.55 19.29 36.92
N ARG A 163 2.27 18.90 35.67
CA ARG A 163 2.73 19.58 34.45
C ARG A 163 1.55 19.74 33.48
N ILE A 164 1.69 20.69 32.57
CA ILE A 164 0.78 20.92 31.45
C ILE A 164 1.23 20.02 30.29
N THR A 165 0.32 19.19 29.80
CA THR A 165 0.52 18.32 28.64
C THR A 165 -0.64 18.45 27.68
N PHE A 166 -0.44 18.16 26.40
CA PHE A 166 -1.57 17.99 25.48
C PHE A 166 -2.40 16.78 25.92
N SER A 167 -3.72 16.95 25.99
CA SER A 167 -4.66 15.89 26.34
C SER A 167 -4.60 14.72 25.37
N HIS A 168 -4.21 15.00 24.12
CA HIS A 168 -3.86 14.00 23.13
C HIS A 168 -2.85 14.56 22.11
N LYS A 169 -1.90 13.73 21.65
CA LYS A 169 -0.85 14.13 20.70
C LYS A 169 -1.42 14.71 19.39
N LEU A 170 -2.54 14.18 18.90
CA LEU A 170 -3.20 14.68 17.69
C LEU A 170 -3.65 16.14 17.76
N PHE A 171 -3.98 16.68 18.95
CA PHE A 171 -4.28 18.12 19.06
C PHE A 171 -3.04 18.96 18.80
N LYS A 172 -1.89 18.54 19.33
CA LYS A 172 -0.59 19.18 19.04
C LYS A 172 -0.26 19.13 17.55
N GLU A 173 -0.45 17.96 16.93
CA GLU A 173 -0.17 17.73 15.52
C GLU A 173 -1.08 18.58 14.62
N PHE A 174 -2.38 18.66 14.92
CA PHE A 174 -3.34 19.51 14.21
C PHE A 174 -3.00 21.00 14.36
N CYS A 175 -2.72 21.49 15.58
CA CYS A 175 -2.37 22.88 15.78
C CYS A 175 -1.07 23.24 15.04
N ALA A 176 -0.03 22.39 15.11
CA ALA A 176 1.20 22.60 14.36
C ALA A 176 0.94 22.69 12.85
N ALA A 177 0.10 21.79 12.31
CA ALA A 177 -0.29 21.82 10.90
C ALA A 177 -1.00 23.14 10.54
N TYR A 178 -1.92 23.61 11.38
CA TYR A 178 -2.61 24.89 11.17
C TYR A 178 -1.64 26.06 11.03
N TYR A 179 -0.67 26.17 11.92
CA TYR A 179 0.32 27.23 11.84
C TYR A 179 1.19 27.13 10.60
N ILE A 180 1.67 25.92 10.28
CA ILE A 180 2.48 25.65 9.10
C ILE A 180 1.73 26.06 7.83
N THR A 181 0.49 25.62 7.63
CA THR A 181 -0.30 25.93 6.43
C THR A 181 -0.58 27.43 6.28
N ASN A 182 -0.90 28.14 7.36
CA ASN A 182 -1.35 29.54 7.29
C ASN A 182 -0.22 30.58 7.33
N ASN A 183 0.97 30.21 7.83
CA ASN A 183 2.06 31.18 8.08
C ASN A 183 3.34 30.86 7.33
N LEU A 184 3.55 29.60 6.93
CA LEU A 184 4.70 29.17 6.15
C LEU A 184 4.16 28.86 4.75
N ILE A 185 4.79 29.36 3.69
CA ILE A 185 4.33 29.12 2.30
C ILE A 185 4.74 27.69 1.90
N VAL A 186 4.05 26.72 2.48
CA VAL A 186 4.44 25.29 2.45
C VAL A 186 4.39 24.73 1.05
N SER A 187 3.46 25.18 0.21
CA SER A 187 3.35 24.77 -1.20
C SER A 187 4.57 25.17 -2.04
N SER A 188 5.43 26.07 -1.54
CA SER A 188 6.63 26.57 -2.24
C SER A 188 7.94 26.36 -1.48
N ASP A 189 7.90 26.01 -0.18
CA ASP A 189 9.09 25.71 0.64
C ASP A 189 9.38 24.20 0.62
N THR A 190 10.08 23.76 -0.42
CA THR A 190 10.42 22.34 -0.62
C THR A 190 11.34 21.80 0.47
N ALA A 191 12.25 22.62 1.00
CA ALA A 191 13.21 22.19 2.04
C ALA A 191 12.51 21.89 3.37
N LEU A 192 11.53 22.72 3.76
CA LEU A 192 10.69 22.45 4.92
C LEU A 192 9.88 21.17 4.72
N LEU A 193 9.25 21.01 3.55
CA LEU A 193 8.44 19.82 3.23
C LEU A 193 9.27 18.53 3.26
N GLU A 194 10.47 18.52 2.66
CA GLU A 194 11.36 17.36 2.71
C GLU A 194 11.66 16.97 4.15
N LYS A 195 11.97 17.94 5.01
CA LYS A 195 12.23 17.68 6.44
C LYS A 195 11.03 17.07 7.15
N LEU A 196 9.81 17.53 6.84
CA LEU A 196 8.58 17.02 7.45
C LEU A 196 8.23 15.61 6.96
N ILE A 197 8.35 15.34 5.66
CA ILE A 197 7.99 14.07 5.03
C ILE A 197 8.88 12.91 5.48
N HIS A 198 10.17 13.16 5.69
CA HIS A 198 11.13 12.13 6.13
C HIS A 198 11.12 11.91 7.65
N ASN A 199 10.45 12.77 8.42
CA ASN A 199 10.37 12.65 9.87
C ASN A 199 9.02 12.04 10.30
N GLU A 200 9.06 10.77 10.70
CA GLU A 200 7.90 10.00 11.20
C GLU A 200 7.14 10.72 12.34
N GLU A 201 7.78 11.58 13.13
CA GLU A 201 7.10 12.32 14.19
C GLU A 201 6.13 13.38 13.67
N TRP A 202 6.42 13.91 12.47
CA TRP A 202 5.64 14.94 11.77
C TRP A 202 4.64 14.36 10.76
N ARG A 203 4.62 13.04 10.56
CA ARG A 203 3.71 12.37 9.62
C ARG A 203 2.25 12.84 9.73
N GLU A 204 1.73 12.86 10.96
CA GLU A 204 0.36 13.31 11.23
C GLU A 204 0.14 14.79 10.96
N VAL A 205 1.17 15.62 11.13
CA VAL A 205 1.13 17.04 10.77
C VAL A 205 0.96 17.20 9.26
N VAL A 206 1.71 16.44 8.46
CA VAL A 206 1.61 16.44 6.99
C VAL A 206 0.22 16.00 6.53
N ILE A 207 -0.37 15.00 7.18
CA ILE A 207 -1.75 14.56 6.91
C ILE A 207 -2.77 15.67 7.21
N PHE A 208 -2.61 16.39 8.33
CA PHE A 208 -3.50 17.51 8.63
C PHE A 208 -3.34 18.67 7.64
N ILE A 209 -2.11 18.98 7.21
CA ILE A 209 -1.84 20.03 6.21
C ILE A 209 -2.65 19.79 4.92
N SER A 210 -2.75 18.55 4.43
CA SER A 210 -3.52 18.25 3.20
C SER A 210 -4.99 18.65 3.31
N GLY A 211 -5.56 18.58 4.51
CA GLY A 211 -6.95 18.93 4.80
C GLY A 211 -7.19 20.39 5.18
N LEU A 212 -6.13 21.20 5.28
CA LEU A 212 -6.19 22.61 5.70
C LEU A 212 -6.08 23.60 4.54
N PHE A 213 -5.68 23.16 3.34
CA PHE A 213 -5.62 24.03 2.18
C PHE A 213 -7.00 24.56 1.79
N SER A 214 -7.02 25.81 1.34
CA SER A 214 -8.21 26.53 0.90
C SER A 214 -8.28 26.70 -0.62
N THR A 215 -7.17 26.45 -1.34
CA THR A 215 -7.08 26.59 -2.79
C THR A 215 -6.66 25.28 -3.44
N ILE A 216 -7.20 25.03 -4.64
CA ILE A 216 -6.94 23.80 -5.39
C ILE A 216 -5.46 23.75 -5.80
N GLU A 217 -4.90 24.87 -6.25
CA GLU A 217 -3.54 24.96 -6.76
C GLU A 217 -2.49 24.64 -5.69
N GLU A 218 -2.67 25.12 -4.45
CA GLU A 218 -1.76 24.82 -3.34
C GLU A 218 -1.87 23.37 -2.89
N GLN A 219 -3.09 22.85 -2.81
CA GLN A 219 -3.33 21.45 -2.46
C GLN A 219 -2.72 20.52 -3.51
N ASP A 220 -2.88 20.83 -4.80
CA ASP A 220 -2.33 20.05 -5.91
C ASP A 220 -0.79 20.04 -5.86
N LYS A 221 -0.14 21.20 -5.72
CA LYS A 221 1.33 21.29 -5.58
C LYS A 221 1.85 20.47 -4.39
N PHE A 222 1.17 20.56 -3.25
CA PHE A 222 1.55 19.83 -2.05
C PHE A 222 1.38 18.31 -2.22
N LEU A 223 0.25 17.86 -2.75
CA LEU A 223 -0.02 16.44 -2.94
C LEU A 223 0.91 15.82 -3.99
N ASP A 224 1.19 16.52 -5.08
CA ASP A 224 2.14 16.08 -6.11
C ASP A 224 3.56 15.95 -5.53
N PHE A 225 3.97 16.90 -4.67
CA PHE A 225 5.24 16.83 -3.96
C PHE A 225 5.33 15.58 -3.07
N ILE A 226 4.28 15.29 -2.27
CA ILE A 226 4.27 14.08 -1.43
C ILE A 226 4.29 12.82 -2.28
N LEU A 227 3.54 12.77 -3.38
CA LEU A 227 3.49 11.61 -4.28
C LEU A 227 4.90 11.23 -4.81
N GLN A 228 5.70 12.23 -5.14
CA GLN A 228 7.08 12.04 -5.62
C GLN A 228 8.02 11.46 -4.55
N HIS A 229 7.77 11.74 -3.26
CA HIS A 229 8.72 11.44 -2.19
C HIS A 229 8.29 10.30 -1.27
N ASN A 230 6.98 10.16 -0.99
CA ASN A 230 6.44 9.22 -0.01
C ASN A 230 5.01 8.76 -0.35
N LEU A 231 4.89 7.68 -1.15
CA LEU A 231 3.60 7.11 -1.57
C LEU A 231 2.69 6.69 -0.40
N PRO A 232 3.16 5.98 0.66
CA PRO A 232 2.30 5.66 1.79
C PRO A 232 1.67 6.90 2.45
N LEU A 233 2.47 7.95 2.66
CA LEU A 233 1.98 9.21 3.21
C LEU A 233 1.00 9.91 2.26
N TYR A 234 1.29 9.90 0.95
CA TYR A 234 0.40 10.45 -0.07
C TYR A 234 -1.00 9.82 0.00
N VAL A 235 -1.09 8.49 0.13
CA VAL A 235 -2.39 7.79 0.24
C VAL A 235 -3.18 8.27 1.46
N GLU A 236 -2.52 8.51 2.59
CA GLU A 236 -3.17 9.04 3.80
C GLU A 236 -3.58 10.52 3.65
N CYS A 237 -2.74 11.32 3.00
CA CYS A 237 -3.04 12.71 2.67
C CYS A 237 -4.24 12.83 1.72
N VAL A 238 -4.34 11.99 0.69
CA VAL A 238 -5.49 11.96 -0.23
C VAL A 238 -6.79 11.60 0.49
N ASN A 239 -6.77 10.67 1.44
CA ASN A 239 -7.96 10.34 2.23
C ASN A 239 -8.35 11.45 3.23
N SER A 240 -7.41 12.33 3.60
CA SER A 240 -7.63 13.38 4.60
C SER A 240 -7.78 14.79 4.01
N LYS A 241 -7.58 14.93 2.69
CA LYS A 241 -7.59 16.24 2.01
C LYS A 241 -8.99 16.85 2.00
N ASN A 242 -9.02 18.19 1.91
CA ASN A 242 -10.27 18.92 1.78
C ASN A 242 -10.88 18.74 0.38
N ASP A 243 -12.20 18.70 0.29
CA ASP A 243 -12.91 18.68 -0.99
C ASP A 243 -13.24 20.11 -1.42
N LEU A 244 -12.31 20.70 -2.18
CA LEU A 244 -12.36 22.10 -2.58
C LEU A 244 -13.30 22.37 -3.76
N LEU A 245 -13.71 21.33 -4.50
CA LEU A 245 -14.75 21.49 -5.54
C LEU A 245 -16.12 21.70 -4.91
N ARG A 246 -16.39 21.05 -3.77
CA ARG A 246 -17.64 21.21 -3.03
C ARG A 246 -17.72 22.51 -2.23
N SER A 247 -16.60 23.00 -1.68
CA SER A 247 -16.58 24.25 -0.90
C SER A 247 -16.90 25.50 -1.71
N ASN A 248 -16.75 25.43 -3.04
CA ASN A 248 -17.01 26.56 -3.95
C ASN A 248 -18.49 26.69 -4.36
N GLY A 249 -19.40 25.98 -3.69
CA GLY A 249 -20.85 26.05 -3.99
C GLY A 249 -21.24 25.40 -5.31
N ILE A 250 -20.36 24.58 -5.90
CA ILE A 250 -20.63 23.82 -7.12
C ILE A 250 -21.49 22.61 -6.73
N THR A 251 -22.78 22.68 -7.06
CA THR A 251 -23.73 21.58 -6.84
C THR A 251 -23.88 20.69 -8.07
N ASP A 252 -23.40 21.13 -9.24
CA ASP A 252 -23.47 20.40 -10.49
C ASP A 252 -22.08 19.90 -10.94
N PHE A 253 -21.80 18.64 -10.59
CA PHE A 253 -20.55 17.97 -10.92
C PHE A 253 -20.49 17.50 -12.38
N SER A 254 -21.61 17.58 -13.13
CA SER A 254 -21.70 17.15 -14.53
C SER A 254 -21.12 18.17 -15.52
N ARG A 255 -20.72 19.36 -15.05
CA ARG A 255 -20.00 20.35 -15.87
C ARG A 255 -18.72 19.75 -16.45
N GLU A 256 -18.50 19.97 -17.74
CA GLU A 256 -17.36 19.42 -18.49
C GLU A 256 -16.01 19.74 -17.82
N ASP A 257 -15.80 20.97 -17.34
CA ASP A 257 -14.56 21.37 -16.63
C ASP A 257 -14.27 20.52 -15.38
N ASN A 258 -15.32 20.12 -14.63
CA ASN A 258 -15.17 19.29 -13.44
C ASN A 258 -14.83 17.85 -13.82
N VAL A 259 -15.49 17.33 -14.85
CA VAL A 259 -15.22 15.99 -15.39
C VAL A 259 -13.80 15.94 -15.93
N GLU A 260 -13.36 16.95 -16.68
CA GLU A 260 -11.99 17.08 -17.18
C GLU A 260 -10.97 17.03 -16.05
N ARG A 261 -11.19 17.81 -14.98
CA ARG A 261 -10.31 17.81 -13.82
C ARG A 261 -10.21 16.43 -13.17
N ILE A 262 -11.35 15.77 -12.92
CA ILE A 262 -11.38 14.44 -12.30
C ILE A 262 -10.61 13.44 -13.16
N LEU A 263 -10.89 13.40 -14.48
CA LEU A 263 -10.23 12.49 -15.40
C LEU A 263 -8.72 12.78 -15.53
N SER A 264 -8.34 14.05 -15.59
CA SER A 264 -6.94 14.49 -15.63
C SER A 264 -6.18 14.04 -14.38
N GLU A 265 -6.76 14.22 -13.20
CA GLU A 265 -6.14 13.79 -11.94
C GLU A 265 -6.10 12.26 -11.80
N ILE A 266 -7.10 11.53 -12.32
CA ILE A 266 -7.05 10.06 -12.42
C ILE A 266 -5.84 9.66 -13.26
N LEU A 267 -5.74 10.17 -14.49
CA LEU A 267 -4.71 9.81 -15.44
C LEU A 267 -3.30 10.13 -14.91
N LYS A 268 -3.11 11.36 -14.42
CA LYS A 268 -1.84 11.86 -13.88
C LYS A 268 -1.37 11.02 -12.70
N THR A 269 -2.24 10.79 -11.71
CA THR A 269 -1.92 10.02 -10.51
C THR A 269 -1.64 8.56 -10.85
N TYR A 270 -2.48 7.97 -11.72
CA TYR A 270 -2.34 6.59 -12.14
C TYR A 270 -0.99 6.34 -12.84
N LYS A 271 -0.70 7.12 -13.88
CA LYS A 271 0.55 7.01 -14.64
C LYS A 271 1.76 7.19 -13.74
N PHE A 272 1.75 8.23 -12.90
CA PHE A 272 2.87 8.50 -12.01
C PHE A 272 3.15 7.31 -11.07
N ILE A 273 2.11 6.77 -10.42
CA ILE A 273 2.30 5.66 -9.47
C ILE A 273 2.77 4.39 -10.21
N VAL A 274 2.16 4.03 -11.34
CA VAL A 274 2.56 2.82 -12.08
C VAL A 274 3.98 2.95 -12.62
N GLU A 275 4.33 4.09 -13.22
CA GLU A 275 5.65 4.32 -13.83
C GLU A 275 6.77 4.47 -12.79
N ASN A 276 6.50 5.04 -11.62
CA ASN A 276 7.54 5.28 -10.60
C ASN A 276 7.60 4.20 -9.51
N TYR A 277 6.47 3.62 -9.10
CA TYR A 277 6.45 2.67 -7.99
C TYR A 277 6.27 1.22 -8.42
N PHE A 278 5.70 0.98 -9.61
CA PHE A 278 5.40 -0.36 -10.13
C PHE A 278 5.97 -0.61 -11.54
N SER A 279 7.04 0.11 -11.92
CA SER A 279 7.64 0.03 -13.27
C SER A 279 7.95 -1.41 -13.70
N SER A 280 8.57 -2.19 -12.80
CA SER A 280 8.97 -3.59 -13.03
C SER A 280 7.80 -4.52 -13.36
N ILE A 281 6.58 -4.17 -12.95
CA ILE A 281 5.38 -4.97 -13.16
C ILE A 281 4.32 -4.20 -13.96
N SER A 282 4.72 -3.11 -14.63
CA SER A 282 3.80 -2.24 -15.37
C SER A 282 3.05 -2.97 -16.50
N GLU A 283 3.61 -4.05 -17.04
CA GLU A 283 2.94 -4.95 -17.99
C GLU A 283 1.71 -5.68 -17.43
N GLN A 284 1.61 -5.76 -16.11
CA GLN A 284 0.48 -6.38 -15.42
C GLN A 284 -0.61 -5.36 -15.09
N PHE A 285 -0.36 -4.06 -15.31
CA PHE A 285 -1.31 -2.97 -15.11
C PHE A 285 -2.04 -2.60 -16.40
N GLU A 286 -3.25 -2.09 -16.24
CA GLU A 286 -4.08 -1.65 -17.36
C GLU A 286 -4.15 -0.11 -17.43
N PRO A 287 -3.93 0.53 -18.59
CA PRO A 287 -3.54 -0.08 -19.85
C PRO A 287 -2.02 -0.28 -19.88
N PHE A 288 -1.57 -1.31 -20.60
CA PHE A 288 -0.16 -1.54 -20.84
C PHE A 288 0.23 -1.02 -22.23
N ILE A 289 1.32 -0.28 -22.31
CA ILE A 289 1.95 0.10 -23.58
C ILE A 289 3.33 -0.52 -23.63
N MET A 290 3.53 -1.40 -24.63
CA MET A 290 4.84 -1.96 -24.96
C MET A 290 5.85 -0.86 -25.26
N GLU A 291 7.10 -1.05 -24.85
CA GLU A 291 8.13 -0.02 -24.92
C GLU A 291 8.39 0.52 -26.33
N ASN A 292 8.34 -0.34 -27.35
CA ASN A 292 8.43 0.04 -28.75
C ASN A 292 7.28 0.96 -29.21
N CYS A 293 6.08 0.79 -28.67
CA CYS A 293 4.90 1.61 -28.99
C CYS A 293 4.88 2.96 -28.25
N ARG A 294 5.65 3.12 -27.16
CA ARG A 294 5.72 4.38 -26.38
C ARG A 294 6.35 5.55 -27.16
N LEU A 295 7.02 5.27 -28.27
CA LEU A 295 7.57 6.30 -29.13
C LEU A 295 6.48 7.07 -29.89
N GLU A 296 5.40 6.38 -30.27
CA GLU A 296 4.34 6.93 -31.13
C GLU A 296 3.04 7.17 -30.36
N SER A 297 2.78 6.38 -29.32
CA SER A 297 1.55 6.44 -28.53
C SER A 297 1.80 6.74 -27.05
N LYS A 298 0.75 7.14 -26.36
CA LYS A 298 0.70 7.44 -24.92
C LYS A 298 -0.61 6.95 -24.30
N ILE A 299 -0.60 6.79 -22.98
CA ILE A 299 -1.82 6.51 -22.22
C ILE A 299 -2.62 7.81 -22.08
N GLY A 300 -3.86 7.77 -22.57
CA GLY A 300 -4.89 8.78 -22.35
C GLY A 300 -6.08 8.20 -21.57
N ILE A 301 -7.06 9.05 -21.28
CA ILE A 301 -8.31 8.68 -20.61
C ILE A 301 -9.48 9.32 -21.35
N ALA A 302 -10.56 8.57 -21.51
CA ALA A 302 -11.81 9.08 -22.06
C ALA A 302 -12.93 8.81 -21.07
N GLY A 303 -13.87 9.75 -20.96
CA GLY A 303 -15.00 9.58 -20.06
C GLY A 303 -15.97 10.74 -20.06
N GLY A 304 -17.08 10.52 -19.38
CA GLY A 304 -18.16 11.46 -19.21
C GLY A 304 -18.93 11.15 -17.93
N MET A 305 -19.84 12.06 -17.57
CA MET A 305 -20.62 11.94 -16.36
C MET A 305 -22.11 11.99 -16.72
N GLU A 306 -22.86 11.04 -16.16
CA GLU A 306 -24.31 11.00 -16.23
C GLU A 306 -24.83 11.01 -14.79
N GLU A 307 -25.61 12.04 -14.44
CA GLU A 307 -26.04 12.31 -13.07
C GLU A 307 -24.84 12.34 -12.10
N ASN A 308 -24.77 11.40 -11.15
CA ASN A 308 -23.69 11.24 -10.17
C ASN A 308 -22.72 10.11 -10.52
N THR A 309 -22.80 9.54 -11.72
CA THR A 309 -21.98 8.39 -12.15
C THR A 309 -20.97 8.82 -13.19
N LEU A 310 -19.68 8.68 -12.84
CA LEU A 310 -18.56 8.86 -13.76
C LEU A 310 -18.34 7.57 -14.55
N TYR A 311 -18.39 7.63 -15.88
CA TYR A 311 -18.01 6.54 -16.76
C TYR A 311 -16.72 6.90 -17.47
N TYR A 312 -15.73 6.00 -17.42
CA TYR A 312 -14.42 6.27 -17.99
C TYR A 312 -13.67 4.98 -18.35
N TRP A 313 -12.68 5.12 -19.21
CA TRP A 313 -11.74 4.06 -19.55
C TRP A 313 -10.41 4.68 -19.97
N PHE A 314 -9.34 3.93 -19.77
CA PHE A 314 -8.06 4.32 -20.33
C PHE A 314 -7.99 3.93 -21.81
N ASP A 315 -7.23 4.71 -22.57
CA ASP A 315 -7.00 4.46 -23.99
C ASP A 315 -5.53 4.64 -24.36
N ILE A 316 -5.12 4.03 -25.47
CA ILE A 316 -3.81 4.24 -26.09
C ILE A 316 -4.04 5.18 -27.27
N VAL A 317 -3.53 6.41 -27.15
CA VAL A 317 -3.72 7.48 -28.13
C VAL A 317 -2.38 7.93 -28.70
N ASP A 318 -2.37 8.47 -29.90
CA ASP A 318 -1.15 9.04 -30.48
C ASP A 318 -0.67 10.25 -29.67
N LYS A 319 0.65 10.52 -29.69
CA LYS A 319 1.23 11.63 -28.90
C LYS A 319 0.61 13.01 -29.18
N GLY A 320 0.13 13.24 -30.40
CA GLY A 320 -0.51 14.50 -30.81
C GLY A 320 -1.96 14.68 -30.36
N VAL A 321 -2.61 13.62 -29.85
CA VAL A 321 -3.99 13.66 -29.37
C VAL A 321 -4.00 14.15 -27.90
N PRO A 322 -5.02 14.90 -27.44
CA PRO A 322 -5.15 15.25 -26.04
C PRO A 322 -5.13 14.04 -25.09
N ASP A 323 -4.55 14.22 -23.90
CA ASP A 323 -4.47 13.17 -22.88
C ASP A 323 -5.84 12.80 -22.30
N VAL A 324 -6.76 13.76 -22.28
CA VAL A 324 -8.13 13.62 -21.75
C VAL A 324 -9.12 13.88 -22.87
N LYS A 325 -10.07 12.97 -23.07
CA LYS A 325 -11.19 13.13 -23.99
C LYS A 325 -12.51 13.15 -23.19
N ILE A 326 -13.14 14.32 -23.14
CA ILE A 326 -14.46 14.48 -22.51
C ILE A 326 -15.53 14.02 -23.48
N ILE A 327 -16.51 13.29 -22.97
CA ILE A 327 -17.68 12.82 -23.70
C ILE A 327 -18.91 13.42 -23.02
N SER A 328 -19.71 14.16 -23.78
CA SER A 328 -20.97 14.72 -23.28
C SER A 328 -21.95 13.60 -22.89
N ALA A 329 -22.79 13.85 -21.91
CA ALA A 329 -23.74 12.86 -21.39
C ALA A 329 -24.62 12.25 -22.49
N GLU A 330 -25.06 13.06 -23.46
CA GLU A 330 -25.90 12.64 -24.59
C GLU A 330 -25.21 11.60 -25.51
N LEU A 331 -23.89 11.70 -25.67
CA LEU A 331 -23.10 10.83 -26.53
C LEU A 331 -22.45 9.66 -25.78
N LEU A 332 -22.58 9.62 -24.46
CA LEU A 332 -21.89 8.65 -23.60
C LEU A 332 -22.27 7.21 -23.93
N SER A 333 -23.57 6.95 -24.11
CA SER A 333 -24.08 5.63 -24.49
C SER A 333 -23.53 5.16 -25.84
N GLN A 334 -23.45 6.05 -26.82
CA GLN A 334 -22.89 5.73 -28.14
C GLN A 334 -21.38 5.48 -28.06
N ALA A 335 -20.64 6.35 -27.37
CA ALA A 335 -19.19 6.21 -27.21
C ALA A 335 -18.80 4.93 -26.47
N ILE A 336 -19.60 4.51 -25.47
CA ILE A 336 -19.43 3.23 -24.79
C ILE A 336 -19.60 2.06 -25.75
N GLN A 337 -20.62 2.08 -26.62
CA GLN A 337 -20.84 1.02 -27.60
C GLN A 337 -19.72 0.96 -28.64
N GLU A 338 -19.27 2.11 -29.15
CA GLU A 338 -18.15 2.20 -30.08
C GLU A 338 -16.84 1.68 -29.45
N TYR A 339 -16.61 2.02 -28.19
CA TYR A 339 -15.48 1.51 -27.43
C TYR A 339 -15.54 -0.02 -27.28
N GLN A 340 -16.68 -0.58 -26.86
CA GLN A 340 -16.86 -2.03 -26.73
C GLN A 340 -16.69 -2.78 -28.06
N ALA A 341 -17.10 -2.18 -29.18
CA ALA A 341 -16.90 -2.77 -30.51
C ALA A 341 -15.43 -2.79 -30.94
N THR A 342 -14.62 -1.82 -30.49
CA THR A 342 -13.23 -1.65 -30.92
C THR A 342 -12.21 -2.27 -29.96
N ILE A 343 -12.61 -2.55 -28.72
CA ILE A 343 -11.70 -3.02 -27.65
C ILE A 343 -11.01 -4.34 -27.97
N PHE A 344 -11.70 -5.27 -28.65
CA PHE A 344 -11.12 -6.57 -29.03
C PHE A 344 -10.02 -6.46 -30.09
N PHE A 345 -10.01 -5.37 -30.86
CA PHE A 345 -8.97 -5.08 -31.85
C PHE A 345 -7.78 -4.35 -31.22
N LYS A 346 -7.96 -3.74 -30.04
CA LYS A 346 -6.88 -3.17 -29.26
C LYS A 346 -6.22 -4.29 -28.46
N THR A 347 -4.92 -4.47 -28.65
CA THR A 347 -4.11 -5.62 -28.20
C THR A 347 -3.97 -5.79 -26.67
N THR A 348 -4.78 -5.12 -25.85
CA THR A 348 -4.69 -5.13 -24.37
C THR A 348 -6.06 -5.18 -23.70
N GLN A 349 -6.11 -5.80 -22.50
CA GLN A 349 -7.30 -5.90 -21.64
C GLN A 349 -7.70 -4.52 -21.12
N MET A 350 -8.29 -3.67 -21.94
CA MET A 350 -8.86 -2.41 -21.45
C MET A 350 -10.24 -2.68 -20.82
N VAL A 351 -10.59 -1.93 -19.78
CA VAL A 351 -11.74 -2.14 -18.91
C VAL A 351 -12.48 -0.83 -18.79
N GLN A 352 -13.74 -0.86 -19.21
CA GLN A 352 -14.68 0.21 -18.93
C GLN A 352 -15.01 0.24 -17.44
N ARG A 353 -14.93 1.42 -16.83
CA ARG A 353 -15.17 1.64 -15.42
C ARG A 353 -16.34 2.59 -15.23
N SER A 354 -17.11 2.35 -14.18
CA SER A 354 -18.14 3.26 -13.70
C SER A 354 -18.01 3.46 -12.20
N THR A 355 -18.18 4.69 -11.74
CA THR A 355 -18.09 5.03 -10.32
C THR A 355 -19.18 6.02 -9.98
N ASN A 356 -20.13 5.60 -9.15
CA ASN A 356 -21.11 6.51 -8.58
C ASN A 356 -20.44 7.32 -7.46
N LEU A 357 -20.21 8.61 -7.71
CA LEU A 357 -19.44 9.48 -6.84
C LEU A 357 -20.15 9.69 -5.49
N GLU A 358 -21.47 9.79 -5.49
CA GLU A 358 -22.27 9.99 -4.27
C GLU A 358 -22.27 8.75 -3.37
N LEU A 359 -22.68 7.60 -3.91
CA LEU A 359 -22.77 6.34 -3.15
C LEU A 359 -21.40 5.86 -2.66
N SER A 360 -20.33 6.22 -3.38
CA SER A 360 -18.96 5.88 -2.99
C SER A 360 -18.34 6.89 -2.02
N GLY A 361 -19.01 8.01 -1.72
CA GLY A 361 -18.44 9.09 -0.91
C GLY A 361 -17.25 9.79 -1.58
N LEU A 362 -17.21 9.76 -2.92
CA LEU A 362 -16.18 10.32 -3.80
C LEU A 362 -16.68 11.56 -4.56
N ILE A 363 -17.62 12.29 -3.97
CA ILE A 363 -18.09 13.57 -4.51
C ILE A 363 -16.92 14.58 -4.54
N GLY A 364 -16.93 15.46 -5.54
CA GLY A 364 -15.95 16.54 -5.65
C GLY A 364 -14.59 16.10 -6.18
N ASP A 365 -13.51 16.60 -5.57
CA ASP A 365 -12.13 16.41 -6.07
C ASP A 365 -11.60 15.00 -5.76
N SER A 366 -12.11 13.97 -6.45
CA SER A 366 -11.88 12.57 -6.10
C SER A 366 -10.96 11.81 -7.06
N GLY A 367 -10.45 12.45 -8.12
CA GLY A 367 -9.67 11.77 -9.17
C GLY A 367 -8.45 11.00 -8.64
N ARG A 368 -7.69 11.61 -7.71
CA ARG A 368 -6.55 10.95 -7.03
C ARG A 368 -6.95 9.69 -6.26
N LYS A 369 -8.10 9.75 -5.57
CA LYS A 369 -8.63 8.65 -4.77
C LYS A 369 -9.10 7.50 -5.68
N ILE A 370 -9.80 7.84 -6.76
CA ILE A 370 -10.21 6.89 -7.79
C ILE A 370 -8.99 6.18 -8.39
N ALA A 371 -7.93 6.91 -8.75
CA ALA A 371 -6.69 6.31 -9.26
C ALA A 371 -6.04 5.32 -8.28
N ILE A 372 -5.96 5.68 -6.99
CA ILE A 372 -5.44 4.78 -5.93
C ILE A 372 -6.28 3.51 -5.85
N ASP A 373 -7.61 3.63 -5.91
CA ASP A 373 -8.51 2.48 -5.79
C ASP A 373 -8.41 1.57 -7.04
N ILE A 374 -8.26 2.13 -8.25
CA ILE A 374 -7.95 1.37 -9.48
C ILE A 374 -6.64 0.58 -9.32
N ILE A 375 -5.58 1.23 -8.83
CA ILE A 375 -4.26 0.59 -8.64
C ILE A 375 -4.37 -0.57 -7.64
N LYS A 376 -5.11 -0.37 -6.55
CA LYS A 376 -5.36 -1.42 -5.55
C LYS A 376 -6.11 -2.60 -6.15
N ASP A 377 -7.12 -2.36 -6.97
CA ASP A 377 -7.88 -3.42 -7.65
C ASP A 377 -7.04 -4.18 -8.68
N ASN A 378 -6.19 -3.46 -9.44
CA ASN A 378 -5.24 -4.08 -10.36
C ASN A 378 -4.24 -4.95 -9.59
N LEU A 379 -3.62 -4.43 -8.53
CA LEU A 379 -2.71 -5.19 -7.66
C LEU A 379 -3.40 -6.42 -7.07
N LYS A 380 -4.62 -6.26 -6.57
CA LYS A 380 -5.42 -7.37 -6.05
C LYS A 380 -5.58 -8.47 -7.10
N THR A 381 -5.94 -8.10 -8.33
CA THR A 381 -6.09 -9.02 -9.46
C THR A 381 -4.77 -9.71 -9.83
N ILE A 382 -3.66 -8.97 -9.85
CA ILE A 382 -2.30 -9.49 -10.12
C ILE A 382 -1.92 -10.55 -9.07
N LEU A 383 -2.18 -10.25 -7.80
CA LEU A 383 -1.90 -11.16 -6.69
C LEU A 383 -2.79 -12.42 -6.73
N GLU A 384 -4.09 -12.27 -7.05
CA GLU A 384 -5.02 -13.40 -7.25
C GLU A 384 -4.57 -14.33 -8.37
N LYS A 385 -4.15 -13.76 -9.50
CA LYS A 385 -3.68 -14.50 -10.68
C LYS A 385 -2.27 -15.07 -10.52
N LYS A 386 -1.53 -14.69 -9.47
CA LYS A 386 -0.13 -15.06 -9.23
C LYS A 386 0.77 -14.75 -10.44
N SER A 387 0.55 -13.61 -11.10
CA SER A 387 1.24 -13.26 -12.35
C SER A 387 2.58 -12.54 -12.15
N LEU A 388 3.02 -12.36 -10.91
CA LEU A 388 4.30 -11.71 -10.61
C LEU A 388 5.48 -12.59 -11.02
N PRO A 389 6.50 -12.01 -11.68
CA PRO A 389 7.77 -12.69 -11.96
C PRO A 389 8.38 -13.37 -10.72
N ALA A 390 8.77 -14.64 -10.90
CA ALA A 390 9.44 -15.44 -9.87
C ALA A 390 10.96 -15.26 -9.92
N SER A 391 11.64 -15.53 -8.80
CA SER A 391 13.12 -15.50 -8.73
C SER A 391 13.77 -16.54 -9.63
N ASN A 392 15.03 -16.30 -10.00
CA ASN A 392 15.85 -17.24 -10.76
C ASN A 392 15.94 -18.64 -10.15
N TYR A 393 16.03 -18.78 -8.81
CA TYR A 393 16.05 -20.11 -8.16
C TYR A 393 14.77 -20.92 -8.43
N ILE A 394 13.61 -20.29 -8.30
CA ILE A 394 12.30 -20.93 -8.60
C ILE A 394 12.20 -21.27 -10.09
N LEU A 395 12.63 -20.36 -10.96
CA LEU A 395 12.62 -20.58 -12.40
C LEU A 395 13.55 -21.73 -12.82
N CYS A 396 14.72 -21.88 -12.17
CA CYS A 396 15.64 -22.99 -12.40
C CYS A 396 15.07 -24.33 -11.92
N GLU A 397 14.38 -24.37 -10.78
CA GLU A 397 13.67 -25.56 -10.31
C GLU A 397 12.53 -25.96 -11.26
N LEU A 398 11.76 -24.98 -11.76
CA LEU A 398 10.75 -25.23 -12.79
C LEU A 398 11.38 -25.74 -14.09
N LEU A 399 12.50 -25.16 -14.51
CA LEU A 399 13.23 -25.61 -15.70
C LEU A 399 13.73 -27.05 -15.52
N LYS A 400 14.24 -27.42 -14.33
CA LYS A 400 14.63 -28.80 -14.02
C LYS A 400 13.47 -29.77 -14.19
N GLU A 401 12.29 -29.44 -13.66
CA GLU A 401 11.10 -30.28 -13.82
C GLU A 401 10.70 -30.46 -15.28
N ILE A 402 10.71 -29.38 -16.07
CA ILE A 402 10.36 -29.42 -17.50
C ILE A 402 11.42 -30.20 -18.30
N LYS A 403 12.70 -29.90 -18.10
CA LYS A 403 13.84 -30.54 -18.75
C LYS A 403 13.87 -32.05 -18.48
N ASN A 404 13.54 -32.48 -17.27
CA ASN A 404 13.51 -33.90 -16.91
C ASN A 404 12.47 -34.71 -17.68
N LYS A 405 11.41 -34.05 -18.20
CA LYS A 405 10.42 -34.69 -19.08
C LYS A 405 10.90 -34.84 -20.52
N LEU A 406 11.89 -34.05 -20.95
CA LEU A 406 12.34 -33.95 -22.33
C LEU A 406 13.68 -34.67 -22.53
N PRO A 407 13.72 -35.88 -23.16
CA PRO A 407 14.94 -36.67 -23.28
C PRO A 407 16.11 -35.95 -23.95
N TRP A 408 15.82 -35.03 -24.88
CA TRP A 408 16.79 -34.28 -25.66
C TRP A 408 17.31 -33.01 -24.96
N LEU A 409 16.73 -32.61 -23.82
CA LEU A 409 17.27 -31.55 -22.94
C LEU A 409 17.84 -32.10 -21.64
N LYS A 410 17.43 -33.30 -21.21
CA LYS A 410 17.64 -33.85 -19.87
C LYS A 410 19.08 -33.79 -19.34
N ASP A 411 20.07 -33.93 -20.20
CA ASP A 411 21.49 -33.98 -19.80
C ASP A 411 22.26 -32.67 -20.07
N ILE A 412 21.58 -31.62 -20.54
CA ILE A 412 22.19 -30.34 -20.90
C ILE A 412 22.06 -29.37 -19.74
N ASP A 413 23.15 -29.00 -19.09
CA ASP A 413 23.13 -28.06 -17.95
C ASP A 413 23.43 -26.60 -18.36
N GLU A 414 23.96 -26.39 -19.56
CA GLU A 414 24.27 -25.05 -20.06
C GLU A 414 23.03 -24.40 -20.70
N ILE A 415 22.54 -23.30 -20.11
CA ILE A 415 21.32 -22.60 -20.56
C ILE A 415 21.43 -22.12 -22.01
N SER A 416 22.61 -21.66 -22.44
CA SER A 416 22.88 -21.24 -23.82
C SER A 416 22.59 -22.36 -24.83
N LEU A 417 23.02 -23.59 -24.49
CA LEU A 417 22.84 -24.77 -25.31
C LEU A 417 21.38 -25.26 -25.28
N MET A 418 20.73 -25.19 -24.12
CA MET A 418 19.28 -25.45 -24.02
C MET A 418 18.49 -24.50 -24.94
N SER A 419 18.82 -23.20 -24.93
CA SER A 419 18.17 -22.19 -25.77
C SER A 419 18.34 -22.48 -27.25
N LYS A 420 19.56 -22.82 -27.68
CA LYS A 420 19.85 -23.18 -29.07
C LYS A 420 19.02 -24.39 -29.53
N ASN A 421 18.92 -25.43 -28.70
CA ASN A 421 18.18 -26.64 -29.04
C ASN A 421 16.67 -26.40 -29.10
N VAL A 422 16.12 -25.60 -28.18
CA VAL A 422 14.69 -25.25 -28.18
C VAL A 422 14.35 -24.38 -29.40
N ARG A 423 15.16 -23.35 -29.68
CA ARG A 423 14.94 -22.48 -30.86
C ARG A 423 14.99 -23.25 -32.16
N LYS A 424 15.97 -24.15 -32.32
CA LYS A 424 16.06 -25.00 -33.51
C LYS A 424 14.76 -25.77 -33.77
N ARG A 425 14.13 -26.32 -32.73
CA ARG A 425 12.85 -27.04 -32.85
C ARG A 425 11.69 -26.11 -33.18
N ILE A 426 11.66 -24.91 -32.59
CA ILE A 426 10.66 -23.90 -32.93
C ILE A 426 10.80 -23.49 -34.40
N ASP A 427 12.03 -23.29 -34.89
CA ASP A 427 12.31 -22.96 -36.28
C ASP A 427 11.87 -24.09 -37.23
N GLU A 428 12.14 -25.35 -36.87
CA GLU A 428 11.64 -26.53 -37.61
C GLU A 428 10.10 -26.55 -37.67
N ILE A 429 9.40 -26.22 -36.59
CA ILE A 429 7.92 -26.15 -36.55
C ILE A 429 7.39 -24.97 -37.39
N LEU A 430 8.02 -23.81 -37.31
CA LEU A 430 7.61 -22.62 -38.06
C LEU A 430 7.86 -22.76 -39.56
N GLN A 431 8.82 -23.60 -39.98
CA GLN A 431 9.01 -23.97 -41.39
C GLN A 431 7.82 -24.76 -41.92
N ASP A 432 7.27 -25.67 -41.12
CA ASP A 432 6.11 -26.49 -41.50
C ASP A 432 4.78 -25.71 -41.35
N CYS A 433 4.67 -24.87 -40.32
CA CYS A 433 3.47 -24.11 -39.99
C CYS A 433 3.81 -22.68 -39.50
N PRO A 434 3.89 -21.68 -40.40
CA PRO A 434 4.39 -20.32 -40.09
C PRO A 434 3.54 -19.52 -39.09
N GLU A 435 2.24 -19.83 -38.98
CA GLU A 435 1.29 -19.07 -38.15
C GLU A 435 1.06 -19.70 -36.75
N VAL A 436 1.83 -20.71 -36.36
CA VAL A 436 1.65 -21.41 -35.07
C VAL A 436 2.09 -20.51 -33.91
N ALA A 437 1.13 -20.14 -33.07
CA ALA A 437 1.37 -19.31 -31.87
C ALA A 437 1.72 -20.12 -30.60
N SER A 438 1.49 -21.43 -30.60
CA SER A 438 1.80 -22.31 -29.46
C SER A 438 1.97 -23.75 -29.94
N TYR A 439 2.87 -24.52 -29.32
CA TYR A 439 3.09 -25.93 -29.68
C TYR A 439 3.41 -26.75 -28.44
N THR A 440 2.63 -27.81 -28.20
CA THR A 440 2.83 -28.74 -27.08
C THR A 440 3.44 -30.05 -27.56
N THR A 441 4.55 -30.48 -26.95
CA THR A 441 5.20 -31.76 -27.28
C THR A 441 4.39 -32.97 -26.81
N SER A 442 4.75 -34.17 -27.27
CA SER A 442 4.18 -35.44 -26.80
C SER A 442 4.27 -35.64 -25.28
N GLU A 443 5.25 -35.01 -24.63
CA GLU A 443 5.48 -35.06 -23.18
C GLU A 443 4.65 -34.02 -22.41
N GLY A 444 3.79 -33.26 -23.09
CA GLY A 444 2.92 -32.24 -22.50
C GLY A 444 3.62 -30.92 -22.17
N VAL A 445 4.75 -30.61 -22.83
CA VAL A 445 5.49 -29.37 -22.63
C VAL A 445 5.21 -28.37 -23.75
N GLU A 446 4.81 -27.15 -23.40
CA GLU A 446 4.59 -26.07 -24.37
C GLU A 446 5.93 -25.38 -24.71
N LEU A 447 6.36 -25.48 -25.97
CA LEU A 447 7.71 -25.09 -26.41
C LEU A 447 7.94 -23.58 -26.40
N PHE A 448 6.94 -22.75 -26.72
CA PHE A 448 7.12 -21.30 -26.75
C PHE A 448 7.29 -20.73 -25.33
N SER A 449 6.55 -21.27 -24.36
CA SER A 449 6.67 -20.98 -22.94
C SER A 449 8.02 -21.43 -22.38
N LEU A 450 8.49 -22.63 -22.77
CA LEU A 450 9.83 -23.10 -22.42
C LEU A 450 10.93 -22.18 -23.00
N ASN A 451 10.79 -21.76 -24.26
CA ASN A 451 11.72 -20.82 -24.87
C ASN A 451 11.72 -19.46 -24.15
N LYS A 452 10.56 -18.97 -23.74
CA LYS A 452 10.42 -17.75 -22.94
C LYS A 452 11.14 -17.89 -21.59
N LEU A 453 10.91 -18.99 -20.87
CA LEU A 453 11.59 -19.30 -19.60
C LEU A 453 13.11 -19.33 -19.75
N ILE A 454 13.63 -20.06 -20.73
CA ILE A 454 15.08 -20.16 -20.97
C ILE A 454 15.67 -18.81 -21.38
N THR A 455 14.94 -18.00 -22.15
CA THR A 455 15.40 -16.67 -22.55
C THR A 455 15.52 -15.74 -21.35
N ILE A 456 14.58 -15.77 -20.42
CA ILE A 456 14.64 -15.00 -19.16
C ILE A 456 15.88 -15.39 -18.34
N LEU A 457 16.11 -16.70 -18.17
CA LEU A 457 17.26 -17.21 -17.42
C LEU A 457 18.59 -16.89 -18.10
N LEU A 458 18.64 -16.92 -19.44
CA LEU A 458 19.82 -16.56 -20.22
C LEU A 458 20.15 -15.07 -20.10
N GLN A 459 19.15 -14.20 -20.12
CA GLN A 459 19.32 -12.75 -19.92
C GLN A 459 19.80 -12.40 -18.50
N SER A 460 19.50 -13.27 -17.53
CA SER A 460 19.86 -13.10 -16.13
C SER A 460 21.25 -13.66 -15.78
N ASP A 461 22.00 -14.20 -16.75
CA ASP A 461 23.34 -14.78 -16.60
C ASP A 461 23.45 -15.82 -15.46
N VAL A 462 22.42 -16.66 -15.33
CA VAL A 462 22.31 -17.61 -14.22
C VAL A 462 23.18 -18.85 -14.46
N ASP A 463 23.96 -19.26 -13.47
CA ASP A 463 24.58 -20.59 -13.44
C ASP A 463 23.56 -21.64 -12.96
N TYR A 464 22.94 -22.34 -13.91
CA TYR A 464 21.89 -23.35 -13.64
C TYR A 464 22.24 -24.33 -12.52
N ARG A 465 23.49 -24.82 -12.44
CA ARG A 465 23.87 -25.82 -11.41
C ARG A 465 23.91 -25.25 -10.01
N SER A 466 24.19 -23.96 -9.88
CA SER A 466 24.25 -23.25 -8.61
C SER A 466 22.88 -22.77 -8.10
N PHE A 467 21.86 -22.85 -8.95
CA PHE A 467 20.48 -22.39 -8.66
C PHE A 467 19.47 -23.55 -8.57
N VAL A 468 19.96 -24.79 -8.52
CA VAL A 468 19.14 -26.01 -8.44
C VAL A 468 19.44 -26.79 -7.17
N ILE A 469 18.40 -27.32 -6.53
CA ILE A 469 18.55 -28.20 -5.37
C ILE A 469 19.34 -29.45 -5.78
N PRO A 470 20.36 -29.83 -4.97
CA PRO A 470 21.21 -30.97 -5.27
C PRO A 470 20.40 -32.27 -5.42
N ASP A 471 20.68 -33.01 -6.50
CA ASP A 471 20.06 -34.31 -6.72
C ASP A 471 20.67 -35.41 -5.83
N ARG A 472 20.14 -36.63 -5.97
CA ARG A 472 20.61 -37.86 -5.33
C ARG A 472 22.11 -38.06 -5.48
N ASP A 473 22.70 -38.72 -4.49
CA ASP A 473 24.14 -38.98 -4.41
C ASP A 473 24.50 -40.46 -4.38
N ARG A 474 23.51 -41.34 -4.57
CA ARG A 474 23.68 -42.79 -4.65
C ARG A 474 22.96 -43.36 -5.85
N GLU A 475 23.48 -44.47 -6.37
CA GLU A 475 22.84 -45.20 -7.46
C GLU A 475 21.72 -46.12 -6.98
N TYR A 476 20.86 -46.55 -7.90
CA TYR A 476 19.78 -47.49 -7.60
C TYR A 476 20.30 -48.82 -7.03
N SER A 477 21.44 -49.29 -7.51
CA SER A 477 22.15 -50.49 -7.02
C SER A 477 22.54 -50.39 -5.54
N GLU A 478 22.89 -49.20 -5.07
CA GLU A 478 23.30 -48.91 -3.69
C GLU A 478 22.12 -48.67 -2.74
N SER A 479 20.92 -48.51 -3.30
CA SER A 479 19.71 -48.07 -2.59
C SER A 479 18.76 -49.21 -2.18
N ASN A 480 19.09 -50.46 -2.53
CA ASN A 480 18.22 -51.63 -2.38
C ASN A 480 16.82 -51.42 -3.01
N GLY A 481 16.73 -50.65 -4.10
CA GLY A 481 15.48 -50.35 -4.79
C GLY A 481 14.56 -49.36 -4.07
N LEU A 482 14.97 -48.81 -2.93
CA LEU A 482 14.20 -47.80 -2.19
C LEU A 482 14.66 -46.39 -2.60
N VAL A 483 13.75 -45.58 -3.14
CA VAL A 483 14.01 -44.20 -3.58
C VAL A 483 14.63 -43.36 -2.46
N MET A 484 14.20 -43.57 -1.22
CA MET A 484 14.69 -42.83 -0.05
C MET A 484 16.14 -43.11 0.34
N ASN A 485 16.71 -44.23 -0.15
CA ASN A 485 18.11 -44.60 0.07
C ASN A 485 19.03 -44.06 -1.02
N LEU A 486 18.48 -43.45 -2.08
CA LEU A 486 19.24 -42.72 -3.11
C LEU A 486 19.87 -41.43 -2.56
N TYR A 487 19.41 -40.97 -1.39
CA TYR A 487 19.89 -39.77 -0.72
C TYR A 487 20.56 -40.15 0.60
N SER A 488 21.87 -39.95 0.71
CA SER A 488 22.58 -40.10 1.98
C SER A 488 22.09 -39.10 3.03
N THR A 489 22.33 -39.37 4.32
CA THR A 489 22.01 -38.40 5.39
C THR A 489 22.66 -37.04 5.15
N LYS A 490 23.92 -37.04 4.67
CA LYS A 490 24.64 -35.81 4.31
C LYS A 490 23.96 -35.06 3.17
N ARG A 491 23.45 -35.79 2.16
CA ARG A 491 22.70 -35.20 1.04
C ARG A 491 21.37 -34.61 1.49
N LYS A 492 20.62 -35.31 2.34
CA LYS A 492 19.36 -34.82 2.92
C LYS A 492 19.56 -33.50 3.67
N ILE A 493 20.60 -33.42 4.51
CA ILE A 493 20.96 -32.17 5.22
C ILE A 493 21.26 -31.06 4.21
N LYS A 494 22.10 -31.32 3.20
CA LYS A 494 22.47 -30.33 2.18
C LYS A 494 21.25 -29.83 1.40
N ILE A 495 20.30 -30.69 1.07
CA ILE A 495 19.05 -30.33 0.38
C ILE A 495 18.25 -29.35 1.23
N VAL A 496 18.07 -29.63 2.52
CA VAL A 496 17.32 -28.75 3.43
C VAL A 496 18.01 -27.40 3.59
N GLU A 497 19.33 -27.39 3.80
CA GLU A 497 20.12 -26.15 3.90
C GLU A 497 20.02 -25.32 2.62
N THR A 498 20.16 -25.97 1.46
CA THR A 498 20.09 -25.30 0.16
C THR A 498 18.68 -24.77 -0.10
N PHE A 499 17.65 -25.54 0.24
CA PHE A 499 16.26 -25.11 0.15
C PHE A 499 16.00 -23.84 0.98
N LEU A 500 16.44 -23.80 2.24
CA LEU A 500 16.22 -22.63 3.11
C LEU A 500 16.98 -21.40 2.61
N ASN A 501 18.22 -21.58 2.14
CA ASN A 501 19.00 -20.50 1.55
C ASN A 501 18.38 -19.97 0.26
N PHE A 502 17.95 -20.87 -0.63
CA PHE A 502 17.28 -20.50 -1.88
C PHE A 502 15.95 -19.84 -1.61
N ALA A 503 15.20 -20.33 -0.63
CA ALA A 503 14.01 -19.67 -0.16
C ALA A 503 14.34 -18.21 0.20
N GLU A 504 15.18 -17.95 1.20
CA GLU A 504 15.48 -16.59 1.63
C GLU A 504 15.96 -15.68 0.47
N ALA A 505 16.86 -16.19 -0.38
CA ALA A 505 17.38 -15.47 -1.54
C ALA A 505 16.29 -15.17 -2.58
N SER A 506 15.50 -16.17 -2.97
CA SER A 506 14.34 -16.03 -3.87
C SER A 506 13.38 -14.96 -3.41
N TYR A 507 13.08 -14.96 -2.11
CA TYR A 507 12.15 -14.02 -1.52
C TYR A 507 12.64 -12.58 -1.67
N LEU A 508 13.89 -12.32 -1.29
CA LEU A 508 14.50 -10.99 -1.42
C LEU A 508 14.61 -10.55 -2.88
N GLU A 509 14.95 -11.47 -3.78
CA GLU A 509 15.02 -11.23 -5.22
C GLU A 509 13.65 -10.83 -5.78
N MET A 510 12.60 -11.60 -5.48
CA MET A 510 11.24 -11.30 -5.94
C MET A 510 10.73 -9.96 -5.41
N VAL A 511 10.96 -9.62 -4.15
CA VAL A 511 10.49 -8.33 -3.61
C VAL A 511 11.25 -7.16 -4.22
N LYS A 512 12.58 -7.24 -4.32
CA LYS A 512 13.40 -6.17 -4.91
C LYS A 512 13.12 -5.99 -6.39
N TYR A 513 12.90 -7.08 -7.12
CA TYR A 513 12.62 -7.04 -8.55
C TYR A 513 11.22 -6.48 -8.81
N ASN A 514 10.19 -7.02 -8.16
CA ASN A 514 8.80 -6.66 -8.45
C ASN A 514 8.34 -5.34 -7.80
N PHE A 515 8.97 -4.94 -6.69
CA PHE A 515 8.58 -3.77 -5.90
C PHE A 515 9.78 -2.89 -5.48
N PRO A 516 10.67 -2.47 -6.40
CA PRO A 516 11.95 -1.84 -6.05
C PRO A 516 11.80 -0.57 -5.21
N ASN A 517 10.85 0.29 -5.58
CA ASN A 517 10.65 1.59 -4.93
C ASN A 517 9.70 1.54 -3.72
N ILE A 518 9.02 0.39 -3.53
CA ILE A 518 8.12 0.13 -2.41
C ILE A 518 8.82 -0.70 -1.33
N TYR A 519 9.83 -1.50 -1.69
CA TYR A 519 10.56 -2.39 -0.78
C TYR A 519 11.00 -1.68 0.51
N ARG A 520 11.49 -0.44 0.39
CA ARG A 520 11.93 0.40 1.52
C ARG A 520 10.84 0.72 2.55
N TYR A 521 9.56 0.60 2.19
CA TYR A 521 8.44 0.86 3.08
C TYR A 521 7.97 -0.37 3.85
N PHE A 522 8.45 -1.57 3.51
CA PHE A 522 8.13 -2.77 4.29
C PHE A 522 9.00 -2.81 5.54
N SER A 523 8.36 -2.64 6.70
CA SER A 523 9.06 -2.64 7.99
C SER A 523 9.45 -4.04 8.44
N LYS A 524 8.68 -5.05 8.03
CA LYS A 524 8.89 -6.46 8.37
C LYS A 524 8.75 -7.34 7.13
N ILE A 525 9.39 -8.50 7.16
CA ILE A 525 9.19 -9.59 6.19
C ILE A 525 7.69 -9.95 6.10
N GLN A 526 6.96 -9.89 7.22
CA GLN A 526 5.53 -10.17 7.25
C GLN A 526 4.67 -9.16 6.47
N ASP A 527 5.16 -7.94 6.22
CA ASP A 527 4.42 -6.89 5.52
C ASP A 527 4.51 -7.04 3.99
N MET A 528 5.41 -7.88 3.49
CA MET A 528 5.68 -8.05 2.06
C MET A 528 4.68 -9.05 1.41
N PRO A 529 4.47 -8.96 0.08
CA PRO A 529 3.38 -9.67 -0.62
C PRO A 529 3.60 -11.18 -0.85
N TYR A 530 4.82 -11.68 -0.65
CA TYR A 530 5.14 -13.11 -0.79
C TYR A 530 5.10 -13.81 0.57
N LYS A 531 4.65 -15.07 0.61
CA LYS A 531 4.74 -15.93 1.79
C LYS A 531 5.39 -17.25 1.43
N LEU A 532 6.32 -17.67 2.28
CA LEU A 532 6.98 -18.97 2.20
C LEU A 532 5.98 -20.05 2.62
N LEU A 533 5.74 -21.03 1.74
CA LEU A 533 4.98 -22.24 2.07
C LEU A 533 5.93 -23.43 1.96
N VAL A 534 6.40 -23.93 3.10
CA VAL A 534 7.25 -25.13 3.13
C VAL A 534 6.36 -26.34 3.37
N THR A 535 5.85 -26.93 2.30
CA THR A 535 5.18 -28.22 2.38
C THR A 535 6.23 -29.31 2.24
N TYR A 536 6.42 -30.12 3.28
CA TYR A 536 7.23 -31.33 3.22
C TYR A 536 6.29 -32.53 3.16
N LYS A 537 6.22 -33.17 1.99
CA LYS A 537 5.55 -34.47 1.83
C LYS A 537 6.60 -35.57 1.80
N ASP A 538 6.52 -36.46 2.80
CA ASP A 538 7.27 -37.71 2.83
C ASP A 538 6.45 -38.81 2.15
N ASP A 539 6.44 -38.79 0.82
CA ASP A 539 5.93 -39.90 0.01
C ASP A 539 7.14 -40.79 -0.36
N GLU A 540 7.03 -42.11 -0.16
CA GLU A 540 8.08 -43.11 -0.47
C GLU A 540 8.61 -42.99 -1.91
N ARG A 541 7.89 -42.28 -2.79
CA ARG A 541 8.22 -42.09 -4.20
C ARG A 541 9.02 -40.83 -4.52
N ASN A 542 8.91 -39.73 -3.78
CA ASN A 542 9.67 -38.48 -4.02
C ASN A 542 9.47 -37.47 -2.87
N PRO A 543 10.52 -37.11 -2.10
CA PRO A 543 10.43 -35.98 -1.19
C PRO A 543 10.28 -34.68 -2.00
N TRP A 544 9.24 -33.90 -1.73
CA TRP A 544 9.00 -32.60 -2.35
C TRP A 544 9.00 -31.50 -1.30
N ILE A 545 9.62 -30.36 -1.64
CA ILE A 545 9.61 -29.14 -0.83
C ILE A 545 9.06 -28.01 -1.70
N GLY A 546 7.94 -27.43 -1.28
CA GLY A 546 7.34 -26.26 -1.93
C GLY A 546 8.06 -24.96 -1.55
N TYR A 547 8.11 -23.99 -2.47
CA TYR A 547 8.87 -22.76 -2.26
C TYR A 547 7.98 -21.58 -1.80
N TYR A 548 6.91 -21.20 -2.51
CA TYR A 548 6.17 -19.96 -2.17
C TYR A 548 4.70 -19.95 -2.59
N HIS A 549 3.90 -19.12 -1.93
CA HIS A 549 2.66 -18.56 -2.50
C HIS A 549 2.61 -17.05 -2.36
N VAL A 550 2.00 -16.38 -3.34
CA VAL A 550 1.63 -14.97 -3.22
C VAL A 550 0.47 -14.86 -2.24
N ALA A 551 0.63 -14.09 -1.16
CA ALA A 551 -0.46 -13.87 -0.22
C ALA A 551 -1.45 -12.88 -0.77
N TYR A 552 -2.72 -13.28 -0.75
CA TYR A 552 -3.84 -12.49 -1.23
C TYR A 552 -4.72 -11.96 -0.08
N SER A 553 -4.71 -12.60 1.09
CA SER A 553 -5.53 -12.20 2.24
C SER A 553 -4.76 -12.29 3.56
N GLY A 554 -5.18 -11.47 4.54
CA GLY A 554 -4.56 -11.38 5.86
C GLY A 554 -4.49 -12.72 6.61
N ASP A 555 -5.49 -13.58 6.45
CA ASP A 555 -5.54 -14.89 7.09
C ASP A 555 -4.57 -15.92 6.46
N LYS A 556 -4.09 -15.65 5.23
CA LYS A 556 -3.09 -16.48 4.52
C LYS A 556 -1.65 -15.98 4.73
N ASN A 557 -1.43 -15.10 5.71
CA ASN A 557 -0.12 -14.51 6.03
C ASN A 557 0.76 -15.38 6.94
N LEU A 558 0.31 -16.58 7.32
CA LEU A 558 1.08 -17.51 8.14
C LEU A 558 1.93 -18.44 7.26
N ILE A 559 3.16 -18.71 7.68
CA ILE A 559 3.97 -19.80 7.12
C ILE A 559 3.30 -21.10 7.56
N GLU A 560 2.68 -21.82 6.63
CA GLU A 560 2.10 -23.12 6.90
C GLU A 560 3.15 -24.21 6.63
N VAL A 561 3.61 -24.85 7.70
CA VAL A 561 4.42 -26.07 7.60
C VAL A 561 3.48 -27.24 7.84
N SER A 562 3.05 -27.88 6.77
CA SER A 562 2.30 -29.13 6.85
C SER A 562 3.25 -30.29 6.64
N LEU A 563 3.32 -31.17 7.65
CA LEU A 563 3.84 -32.53 7.48
C LEU A 563 2.70 -33.34 6.87
N GLY A 564 2.87 -33.84 5.65
CA GLY A 564 1.94 -34.85 5.11
C GLY A 564 1.87 -36.06 6.05
N ASP A 565 0.70 -36.72 6.12
CA ASP A 565 0.40 -37.82 7.06
C ASP A 565 1.58 -38.78 7.26
N LEU A 566 2.31 -38.56 8.36
CA LEU A 566 3.52 -39.32 8.70
C LEU A 566 3.23 -40.24 9.88
N SER A 567 3.72 -41.47 9.78
CA SER A 567 3.71 -42.40 10.92
C SER A 567 4.52 -41.82 12.10
N LYS A 568 4.02 -42.04 13.33
CA LYS A 568 4.49 -41.48 14.62
C LYS A 568 6.00 -41.59 14.93
N CYS A 569 6.78 -42.33 14.14
CA CYS A 569 8.21 -42.52 14.38
C CYS A 569 9.09 -41.34 13.93
N TYR A 570 8.60 -40.45 13.05
CA TYR A 570 9.41 -39.38 12.43
C TYR A 570 9.22 -37.98 13.02
N GLU A 571 8.15 -37.72 13.79
CA GLU A 571 7.96 -36.46 14.54
C GLU A 571 9.17 -36.12 15.41
N LYS A 572 9.82 -37.14 15.98
CA LYS A 572 10.92 -36.99 16.94
C LYS A 572 12.24 -36.54 16.30
N TYR A 573 12.48 -36.84 15.02
CA TYR A 573 13.69 -36.42 14.31
C TYR A 573 13.54 -34.98 13.79
N MET A 574 12.40 -34.63 13.19
CA MET A 574 12.17 -33.29 12.64
C MET A 574 11.97 -32.22 13.73
N MET A 575 11.33 -32.52 14.86
CA MET A 575 11.28 -31.61 16.02
C MET A 575 12.66 -31.31 16.62
N LYS A 576 13.60 -32.27 16.53
CA LYS A 576 14.97 -32.10 17.02
C LYS A 576 15.80 -31.18 16.11
N TYR A 577 15.52 -31.20 14.79
CA TYR A 577 16.11 -30.27 13.82
C TYR A 577 15.50 -28.87 13.92
N TYR A 578 14.18 -28.74 14.09
CA TYR A 578 13.52 -27.44 14.24
C TYR A 578 13.92 -26.67 15.52
N LYS A 579 14.11 -27.38 16.65
CA LYS A 579 14.57 -26.77 17.91
C LYS A 579 15.99 -26.21 17.85
N ALA A 580 16.80 -26.64 16.88
CA ALA A 580 18.15 -26.10 16.68
C ALA A 580 18.16 -24.86 15.76
N ILE A 581 17.06 -24.58 15.05
CA ILE A 581 16.93 -23.50 14.05
C ILE A 581 16.08 -22.32 14.58
N THR A 582 15.37 -22.52 15.70
CA THR A 582 14.54 -21.49 16.38
C THR A 582 15.23 -20.83 17.59
N LEU A 583 16.56 -20.95 17.69
CA LEU A 583 17.40 -20.23 18.65
C LEU A 583 18.30 -19.23 17.93
#